data_AF-A0A8B6EXV0-F1
#
_entry.id   AF-A0A8B6EXV0-F1
#
_cell.length_a   1.000
_cell.length_b   1.000
_cell.length_c   1.000
_cell.angle_alpha   90.00
_cell.angle_beta   90.00
_cell.angle_gamma   90.00
#
_symmetry.space_group_name_H-M   'P 1'
#
loop_
_entity.id
_entity.type
_entity.pdbx_description
1 polymer ?
#
loop_
_entity_poly.entity_id
_entity_poly.type
_entity_poly.pdbx_seq_one_letter_code
_entity_poly.pdbx_strand_id
1 'polypeptide(L)'
;MWTRTALAVIDHNLNQNRGQKVNKDGEKAYKLVCPKATGQWVAKPVFNNKNYQWVFAMIENVLVQKETMTLPVKERAQEGNIAPLPVPSKSALIQKHFSRFEKSS
;
A
#
# COMPACT_ATOMS: atom_id res chain seq x y z
N MET A 1 7.81 -5.27 -17.97
CA MET A 1 6.94 -5.75 -16.86
C MET A 1 6.85 -4.74 -15.69
N TRP A 2 7.84 -3.87 -15.47
CA TRP A 2 7.88 -2.93 -14.33
C TRP A 2 6.82 -1.80 -14.34
N THR A 3 6.48 -1.25 -15.50
CA THR A 3 5.61 -0.05 -15.58
C THR A 3 4.19 -0.30 -15.09
N ARG A 4 3.58 -1.43 -15.46
CA ARG A 4 2.23 -1.81 -15.01
C ARG A 4 2.17 -2.01 -13.49
N THR A 5 3.20 -2.65 -12.93
CA THR A 5 3.31 -2.85 -11.49
C THR A 5 3.51 -1.53 -10.75
N ALA A 6 4.38 -0.64 -11.26
CA ALA A 6 4.59 0.68 -10.68
C ALA A 6 3.29 1.51 -10.65
N LEU A 7 2.52 1.51 -11.75
CA LEU A 7 1.22 2.18 -11.79
C LEU A 7 0.22 1.56 -10.81
N ALA A 8 0.21 0.22 -10.67
CA ALA A 8 -0.64 -0.45 -9.69
C ALA A 8 -0.29 -0.08 -8.24
N VAL A 9 1.01 0.07 -7.95
CA VAL A 9 1.50 0.52 -6.63
C VAL A 9 1.08 1.97 -6.36
N ILE A 10 1.25 2.89 -7.33
CA ILE A 10 0.82 4.28 -7.20
C ILE A 10 -0.70 4.35 -6.97
N ASP A 11 -1.48 3.64 -7.79
CA ASP A 11 -2.93 3.57 -7.67
C ASP A 11 -3.35 3.02 -6.30
N HIS A 12 -2.69 1.97 -5.82
CA HIS A 12 -2.93 1.41 -4.50
C HIS A 12 -2.66 2.46 -3.43
N ASN A 13 -1.45 3.02 -3.37
CA ASN A 13 -1.02 3.95 -2.33
C ASN A 13 -1.91 5.19 -2.24
N LEU A 14 -2.25 5.80 -3.38
CA LEU A 14 -3.07 7.00 -3.42
C LEU A 14 -4.56 6.75 -3.15
N ASN A 15 -5.00 5.48 -3.17
CA ASN A 15 -6.38 5.08 -2.88
C ASN A 15 -6.51 4.19 -1.63
N GLN A 16 -5.48 4.08 -0.78
CA GLN A 16 -5.55 3.27 0.44
C GLN A 16 -6.53 3.84 1.46
N ASN A 17 -6.48 5.16 1.69
CA ASN A 17 -7.25 5.81 2.74
C ASN A 17 -8.65 6.26 2.29
N ARG A 18 -9.29 5.46 1.42
CA ARG A 18 -10.65 5.78 0.97
C ARG A 18 -11.63 5.56 2.12
N GLY A 19 -12.40 6.60 2.43
CA GLY A 19 -13.49 6.52 3.40
C GLY A 19 -14.55 5.51 2.97
N GLN A 20 -15.22 4.90 3.94
CA GLN A 20 -16.42 4.09 3.69
C GLN A 20 -17.53 5.00 3.16
N LYS A 21 -18.25 4.52 2.15
CA LYS A 21 -19.39 5.22 1.58
C LYS A 21 -20.50 5.31 2.63
N VAL A 22 -21.17 6.46 2.66
CA VAL A 22 -22.34 6.70 3.50
C VAL A 22 -23.59 6.70 2.61
N ASN A 23 -24.64 6.02 3.07
CA ASN A 23 -25.93 5.95 2.39
C ASN A 23 -26.70 7.27 2.54
N LYS A 24 -27.84 7.40 1.85
CA LYS A 24 -28.69 8.59 1.95
C LYS A 24 -29.18 8.85 3.38
N ASP A 25 -29.29 7.79 4.17
CA ASP A 25 -29.75 7.81 5.56
C ASP A 25 -28.64 8.15 6.56
N GLY A 26 -27.42 8.46 6.09
CA GLY A 26 -26.28 8.79 6.96
C GLY A 26 -25.54 7.58 7.52
N GLU A 27 -25.96 6.36 7.19
CA GLU A 27 -25.34 5.12 7.68
C GLU A 27 -24.20 4.61 6.76
N LYS A 28 -23.27 3.86 7.34
CA LYS A 28 -22.17 3.21 6.61
C LYS A 28 -22.71 2.16 5.64
N ALA A 29 -22.32 2.26 4.38
CA ALA A 29 -22.75 1.34 3.33
C ALA A 29 -22.01 -0.01 3.40
N TYR A 30 -22.77 -1.10 3.33
CA TYR A 30 -22.26 -2.47 3.25
C TYR A 30 -22.87 -3.20 2.04
N LYS A 31 -22.13 -4.16 1.51
CA LYS A 31 -22.63 -5.15 0.54
C LYS A 31 -22.54 -6.55 1.13
N LEU A 32 -23.56 -7.35 0.90
CA LEU A 32 -23.57 -8.76 1.29
C LEU A 32 -22.88 -9.59 0.21
N VAL A 33 -21.93 -10.43 0.61
CA VAL A 33 -21.24 -11.35 -0.29
C VAL A 33 -21.12 -12.72 0.35
N CYS A 34 -21.15 -13.78 -0.45
CA CYS A 34 -20.88 -15.15 0.00
C CYS A 34 -19.53 -15.59 -0.61
N PRO A 35 -18.41 -15.51 0.13
CA PRO A 35 -17.12 -15.95 -0.38
C PRO A 35 -17.13 -17.46 -0.61
N LYS A 36 -16.65 -17.90 -1.78
CA LYS A 36 -16.58 -19.33 -2.11
C LYS A 36 -15.79 -20.16 -1.08
N ALA A 37 -14.78 -19.56 -0.45
CA ALA A 37 -13.94 -20.24 0.52
C ALA A 37 -14.66 -20.60 1.83
N THR A 38 -15.61 -19.77 2.28
CA THR A 38 -16.29 -19.96 3.56
C THR A 38 -17.76 -20.37 3.42
N GLY A 39 -18.39 -20.10 2.27
CA GLY A 39 -19.80 -20.43 2.01
C GLY A 39 -20.81 -19.65 2.87
N GLN A 40 -20.34 -18.67 3.64
CA GLN A 40 -21.16 -17.88 4.56
C GLN A 40 -21.38 -16.47 4.03
N TRP A 41 -22.58 -15.93 4.25
CA TRP A 41 -22.88 -14.54 3.97
C TRP A 41 -22.12 -13.61 4.93
N VAL A 42 -21.36 -12.68 4.38
CA VAL A 42 -20.62 -11.66 5.14
C VAL A 42 -20.93 -10.27 4.61
N ALA A 43 -21.06 -9.30 5.50
CA ALA A 43 -21.16 -7.89 5.15
C ALA A 43 -19.76 -7.31 4.92
N LYS A 44 -19.49 -6.79 3.71
CA LYS A 44 -18.25 -6.10 3.38
C LYS A 44 -18.50 -4.59 3.23
N PRO A 45 -17.63 -3.72 3.76
CA PRO A 45 -17.76 -2.28 3.61
C PRO A 45 -17.67 -1.88 2.13
N VAL A 46 -18.51 -0.93 1.73
CA VAL A 46 -18.44 -0.28 0.42
C VAL A 46 -17.66 1.02 0.58
N PHE A 47 -16.53 1.16 -0.10
CA PHE A 47 -15.72 2.38 -0.06
C PHE A 47 -16.13 3.38 -1.12
N ASN A 48 -15.77 4.65 -0.92
CA ASN A 48 -15.90 5.68 -1.93
C ASN A 48 -15.12 5.34 -3.20
N ASN A 49 -15.55 5.96 -4.31
CA ASN A 49 -14.89 5.79 -5.59
C ASN A 49 -13.40 6.18 -5.51
N LYS A 50 -12.59 5.52 -6.33
CA LYS A 50 -11.17 5.89 -6.46
C LYS A 50 -11.05 7.28 -7.07
N ASN A 51 -9.99 7.97 -6.67
CA ASN A 51 -9.60 9.24 -7.26
C ASN A 51 -8.41 9.01 -8.21
N TYR A 52 -8.51 9.50 -9.44
CA TYR A 52 -7.48 9.40 -10.48
C TYR A 52 -6.81 10.73 -10.80
N GLN A 53 -6.96 11.75 -9.96
CA GLN A 53 -6.30 13.06 -10.13
C GLN A 53 -4.78 12.95 -10.30
N TRP A 54 -4.16 11.92 -9.72
CA TRP A 54 -2.74 11.63 -9.87
C TRP A 54 -2.32 11.32 -11.30
N VAL A 55 -3.23 10.82 -12.15
CA VAL A 55 -2.95 10.56 -13.56
C VAL A 55 -2.76 11.88 -14.31
N PHE A 56 -3.62 12.87 -14.06
CA PHE A 56 -3.49 14.20 -14.66
C PHE A 56 -2.19 14.87 -14.22
N ALA A 57 -1.84 14.78 -12.93
CA ALA A 57 -0.57 15.29 -12.43
C ALA A 57 0.64 14.62 -13.10
N MET A 58 0.59 13.30 -13.38
CA MET A 58 1.66 12.66 -14.16
C MET A 58 1.76 13.18 -15.59
N ILE A 59 0.62 13.35 -16.27
CA ILE A 59 0.59 13.86 -17.65
C ILE A 59 1.19 15.27 -17.70
N GLU A 60 0.81 16.14 -16.77
CA GLU A 60 1.36 17.49 -16.66
C GLU A 60 2.89 17.46 -16.44
N ASN A 61 3.37 16.61 -15.53
CA ASN A 61 4.81 16.45 -15.31
C ASN A 61 5.56 15.99 -16.57
N VAL A 62 4.95 15.10 -17.38
CA VAL A 62 5.52 14.67 -18.66
C VAL A 62 5.58 15.81 -19.67
N LEU A 63 4.54 16.66 -19.73
CA LEU A 63 4.53 17.84 -20.61
C LEU A 63 5.63 18.83 -20.21
N VAL A 64 5.77 19.13 -18.91
CA VAL A 64 6.83 20.01 -18.39
C VAL A 64 8.22 19.41 -18.67
N GLN A 65 8.39 18.10 -18.46
CA GLN A 65 9.65 17.42 -18.77
C GLN A 65 9.99 17.51 -20.26
N LYS A 66 9.00 17.39 -21.15
CA LYS A 66 9.21 17.50 -22.60
C LYS A 66 9.73 18.90 -22.98
N GLU A 67 9.20 19.95 -22.35
CA GLU A 67 9.58 21.34 -22.64
C GLU A 67 10.93 21.72 -22.04
N THR A 68 11.19 21.27 -20.81
CA THR A 68 12.38 21.68 -20.05
C THR A 68 13.56 20.72 -20.19
N MET A 69 13.33 19.49 -20.66
CA MET A 69 14.28 18.37 -20.65
C MET A 69 14.86 18.07 -19.25
N THR A 70 14.19 18.53 -18.19
CA THR A 70 14.58 18.29 -16.80
C THR A 70 13.65 17.29 -16.14
N LEU A 71 14.23 16.36 -15.39
CA LEU A 71 13.47 15.46 -14.52
C LEU A 71 13.36 16.10 -13.14
N PRO A 72 12.16 16.29 -12.58
CA PRO A 72 12.04 16.66 -11.18
C PRO A 72 12.59 15.51 -10.34
N VAL A 73 13.81 15.66 -9.82
CA VAL A 73 14.40 14.71 -8.87
C VAL A 73 13.64 14.88 -7.57
N LYS A 74 12.68 13.99 -7.29
CA LYS A 74 12.19 13.85 -5.92
C LYS A 74 13.32 13.19 -5.12
N GLU A 75 13.86 13.93 -4.16
CA GLU A 75 14.66 13.33 -3.11
C GLU A 75 13.83 12.20 -2.50
N ARG A 76 14.35 10.97 -2.57
CA ARG A 76 13.74 9.85 -1.89
C ARG A 76 13.88 10.15 -0.40
N ALA A 77 12.77 10.47 0.26
CA ALA A 77 12.74 10.52 1.71
C ALA A 77 13.30 9.19 2.23
N GLN A 78 14.38 9.23 3.00
CA GLN A 78 14.80 8.07 3.75
C GLN A 78 13.71 7.81 4.80
N GLU A 79 12.83 6.87 4.50
CA GLU A 79 11.87 6.39 5.49
C GLU A 79 12.69 5.81 6.65
N GLY A 80 12.54 6.40 7.84
CA GLY A 80 13.18 5.90 9.04
C GLY A 80 12.80 4.45 9.31
N ASN A 81 13.61 3.76 10.13
CA ASN A 81 13.31 2.38 10.51
C ASN A 81 11.88 2.27 11.07
N ILE A 82 11.03 1.48 10.41
CA ILE A 82 9.61 1.28 10.78
C ILE A 82 9.51 0.38 12.03
N ALA A 83 10.60 -0.27 12.43
CA ALA A 83 10.60 -1.11 13.63
C ALA A 83 10.27 -0.25 14.88
N PRO A 84 9.26 -0.64 15.68
CA PRO A 84 8.89 0.09 16.89
C PRO A 84 9.95 -0.06 18.00
N LEU A 85 10.91 -0.96 17.82
CA LEU A 85 11.97 -1.25 18.78
C LEU A 85 13.33 -0.89 18.18
N PRO A 86 14.25 -0.37 18.99
CA PRO A 86 15.62 -0.14 18.56
C PRO A 86 16.26 -1.47 18.12
N VAL A 87 17.11 -1.41 17.10
CA VAL A 87 17.83 -2.58 16.60
C VAL A 87 18.68 -3.15 17.75
N PRO A 88 18.43 -4.38 18.21
CA PRO A 88 19.24 -4.99 19.26
C PRO A 88 20.67 -5.23 18.75
N SER A 89 21.64 -5.32 19.66
CA SER A 89 23.04 -5.53 19.28
C SER A 89 23.22 -6.84 18.50
N LYS A 90 24.11 -6.81 17.51
CA LYS A 90 24.40 -7.97 16.63
C LYS A 90 24.79 -9.22 17.44
N SER A 91 25.53 -9.04 18.53
CA SER A 91 25.93 -10.13 19.43
C SER A 91 24.73 -10.79 20.13
N ALA A 92 23.77 -10.00 20.62
CA ALA A 92 22.57 -10.51 21.28
C ALA A 92 21.64 -11.26 20.31
N LEU A 93 21.57 -10.82 19.05
CA LEU A 93 20.82 -11.51 18.00
C LEU A 93 21.45 -12.86 17.63
N ILE A 94 22.77 -12.91 17.49
CA ILE A 94 23.49 -14.15 17.16
C ILE A 94 23.34 -15.18 18.28
N GLN A 95 23.42 -14.78 19.55
CA GLN A 95 23.23 -15.69 20.68
C GLN A 95 21.82 -16.30 20.76
N LYS A 96 20.79 -15.57 20.32
CA LYS A 96 19.40 -16.04 20.27
C LYS A 96 19.05 -16.75 18.97
N HIS A 97 19.96 -16.78 18.00
CA HIS A 97 19.71 -17.36 16.70
C HIS A 97 19.80 -18.89 16.78
N PHE A 98 18.66 -19.57 16.87
CA PHE A 98 18.57 -21.01 16.71
C PHE A 98 18.18 -21.37 15.27
N SER A 99 18.99 -22.19 14.62
CA SER A 99 18.70 -22.71 13.28
C SER A 99 17.62 -23.78 13.35
N ARG A 100 16.63 -23.72 12.44
CA ARG A 100 15.60 -24.77 12.32
C ARG A 100 16.16 -26.14 11.89
N PHE A 101 17.43 -26.21 11.52
CA PHE A 101 18.11 -27.44 11.08
C PHE A 101 18.98 -28.09 12.17
N GLU A 102 19.08 -27.50 13.36
CA GLU A 102 19.78 -28.17 14.45
C GLU A 102 18.88 -29.26 15.04
N LYS A 103 19.23 -30.51 14.69
CA LYS A 103 18.61 -31.73 15.21
C LYS A 103 18.66 -31.73 16.74
N SER A 104 17.49 -31.88 17.36
CA SER A 104 17.40 -32.54 18.65
C SER A 104 18.00 -33.94 18.50
N SER A 105 19.20 -34.16 19.06
CA SER A 105 19.71 -35.49 19.37
C SER A 105 19.29 -35.88 20.78
#